data_AF-A0A1Y4E4J3-F1
#
_entry.id   AF-A0A1Y4E4J3-F1
#
_cell.length_a   1.000
_cell.length_b   1.000
_cell.length_c   1.000
_cell.angle_alpha   90.00
_cell.angle_beta   90.00
_cell.angle_gamma   90.00
#
_symmetry.space_group_name_H-M   'P 1'
#
loop_
_entity.id
_entity.type
_entity.pdbx_description
1 polymer ?
#
loop_
_entity_poly.entity_id
_entity_poly.type
_entity_poly.pdbx_seq_one_letter_code
_entity_poly.pdbx_strand_id
1 'polypeptide(L)'
;MNGGVEQVLEAISTLVSVAITLTFETNLAYTLPMRGRRAYLVVAYLGAVAVIAVRSVLPLLSQLHFVVCALLLPLVLLRGSRGQRLVAIALNLGLLFMGEFLTAAMVLIFAGGMPYTSFAHEHVVVMLVFRTVYLMMMVAGGLGIRAFVARWTRGERIDFVLPRFALGVLLHVCLAIGFYYILTLLAIPASDPLCVVGMLLSVFAVPLDAGLLWSLERARRAAAADARARVAGERLEACLARYGRVSRATVRTAQLRHDARAHLQAVAALVAEGDPERAGGYAREMAALLRADDYGAYGLWDEGGDAEGELPHESAVAGEEKSKVTALSPGTHKADGPSPEPQGGGGPC
;
A
#
# COMPACT_ATOMS: atom_id res chain seq x y z
N MET A 1 9.40 -50.25 26.15
CA MET A 1 8.79 -48.99 26.65
C MET A 1 8.84 -47.83 25.64
N ASN A 2 9.29 -48.02 24.39
CA ASN A 2 9.48 -46.93 23.42
C ASN A 2 8.23 -46.54 22.61
N GLY A 3 7.24 -47.44 22.46
CA GLY A 3 6.07 -47.17 21.60
C GLY A 3 5.17 -46.03 22.08
N GLY A 4 5.14 -45.74 23.38
CA GLY A 4 4.31 -44.65 23.91
C GLY A 4 4.87 -43.26 23.59
N VAL A 5 6.19 -43.10 23.57
CA VAL A 5 6.85 -41.81 23.27
C VAL A 5 6.76 -41.49 21.79
N GLU A 6 6.95 -42.48 20.92
CA GLU A 6 6.80 -42.33 19.46
C GLU A 6 5.37 -41.94 19.07
N GLN A 7 4.35 -42.59 19.65
CA GLN A 7 2.94 -42.23 19.42
C GLN A 7 2.62 -40.79 19.85
N VAL A 8 3.17 -40.36 20.99
CA VAL A 8 2.98 -38.98 21.48
C VAL A 8 3.65 -37.97 20.54
N LEU A 9 4.88 -38.25 20.08
CA LEU A 9 5.59 -37.38 19.15
C LEU A 9 4.90 -37.30 17.78
N GLU A 10 4.36 -38.40 17.27
CA GLU A 10 3.60 -38.44 16.02
C GLU A 10 2.27 -37.68 16.14
N ALA A 11 1.59 -37.79 17.28
CA ALA A 11 0.40 -37.00 17.58
C ALA A 11 0.71 -35.49 17.62
N ILE A 12 1.79 -35.08 18.30
CA ILE A 12 2.24 -33.68 18.34
C ILE A 12 2.58 -33.19 16.93
N SER A 13 3.30 -33.99 16.14
CA SER A 13 3.67 -33.63 14.77
C SER A 13 2.45 -33.41 13.87
N THR A 14 1.40 -34.23 14.05
CA THR A 14 0.11 -34.07 13.39
C THR A 14 -0.61 -32.79 13.84
N LEU A 15 -0.61 -32.50 15.14
CA LEU A 15 -1.20 -31.25 15.68
C LEU A 15 -0.51 -30.00 15.13
N VAL A 16 0.82 -30.02 14.95
CA VAL A 16 1.54 -28.90 14.32
C VAL A 16 1.12 -28.73 12.85
N SER A 17 0.95 -29.82 12.10
CA SER A 17 0.43 -29.76 10.72
C SER A 17 -0.99 -29.18 10.67
N VAL A 18 -1.87 -29.57 11.58
CA VAL A 18 -3.20 -28.94 11.73
C VAL A 18 -3.06 -27.44 11.97
N ALA A 19 -2.19 -27.04 12.91
CA ALA A 19 -1.97 -25.64 13.23
C ALA A 19 -1.47 -24.82 12.04
N ILE A 20 -0.60 -25.38 11.19
CA ILE A 20 -0.14 -24.74 9.95
C ILE A 20 -1.32 -24.48 9.01
N THR A 21 -2.16 -25.48 8.76
CA THR A 21 -3.33 -25.35 7.88
C THR A 21 -4.32 -24.32 8.43
N LEU A 22 -4.63 -24.35 9.73
CA LEU A 22 -5.52 -23.37 10.36
C LEU A 22 -4.94 -21.96 10.30
N THR A 23 -3.63 -21.81 10.45
CA THR A 23 -2.93 -20.52 10.33
C THR A 23 -3.01 -19.97 8.90
N PHE A 24 -2.85 -20.83 7.89
CA PHE A 24 -3.04 -20.47 6.49
C PHE A 24 -4.46 -19.94 6.23
N GLU A 25 -5.48 -20.70 6.64
CA GLU A 25 -6.89 -20.32 6.47
C GLU A 25 -7.23 -19.02 7.20
N THR A 26 -6.64 -18.83 8.39
CA THR A 26 -6.73 -17.57 9.14
C THR A 26 -6.11 -16.43 8.35
N ASN A 27 -4.87 -16.59 7.86
CA ASN A 27 -4.20 -15.56 7.07
C ASN A 27 -5.01 -15.17 5.84
N LEU A 28 -5.60 -16.14 5.15
CA LEU A 28 -6.48 -15.91 4.02
C LEU A 28 -7.73 -15.10 4.43
N ALA A 29 -8.40 -15.49 5.52
CA ALA A 29 -9.59 -14.81 6.03
C ALA A 29 -9.37 -13.36 6.51
N TYR A 30 -8.17 -13.05 7.00
CA TYR A 30 -7.81 -11.71 7.49
C TYR A 30 -7.21 -10.80 6.42
N THR A 31 -6.56 -11.36 5.39
CA THR A 31 -6.03 -10.60 4.25
C THR A 31 -7.13 -10.21 3.25
N LEU A 32 -8.20 -11.00 3.19
CA LEU A 32 -9.27 -10.85 2.22
C LEU A 32 -10.54 -10.22 2.84
N PRO A 33 -11.17 -9.23 2.17
CA PRO A 33 -12.44 -8.64 2.61
C PRO A 33 -13.64 -9.58 2.33
N MET A 34 -13.77 -10.61 3.17
CA MET A 34 -14.84 -11.62 3.06
C MET A 34 -16.19 -11.10 3.54
N ARG A 35 -17.27 -11.47 2.83
CA ARG A 35 -18.65 -11.07 3.17
C ARG A 35 -19.17 -11.74 4.46
N GLY A 36 -18.56 -12.85 4.88
CA GLY A 36 -18.90 -13.60 6.09
C GLY A 36 -17.70 -14.33 6.68
N ARG A 37 -16.72 -13.57 7.20
CA ARG A 37 -15.44 -14.11 7.72
C ARG A 37 -15.60 -15.28 8.70
N ARG A 38 -16.56 -15.18 9.63
CA ARG A 38 -16.80 -16.22 10.64
C ARG A 38 -17.33 -17.52 10.01
N ALA A 39 -18.25 -17.42 9.06
CA ALA A 39 -18.78 -18.58 8.35
C ALA A 39 -17.68 -19.27 7.52
N TYR A 40 -16.83 -18.49 6.86
CA TYR A 40 -15.66 -19.02 6.15
C TYR A 40 -14.74 -19.79 7.09
N LEU A 41 -14.33 -19.20 8.22
CA LEU A 41 -13.42 -19.84 9.16
C LEU A 41 -14.00 -21.14 9.72
N VAL A 42 -15.29 -21.16 10.06
CA VAL A 42 -15.95 -22.37 10.56
C VAL A 42 -15.93 -23.48 9.49
N VAL A 43 -16.31 -23.17 8.25
CA VAL A 43 -16.31 -24.14 7.14
C VAL A 43 -14.89 -24.62 6.81
N ALA A 44 -13.93 -23.70 6.76
CA ALA A 44 -12.53 -24.01 6.48
C ALA A 44 -11.92 -24.89 7.58
N TYR A 45 -12.18 -24.57 8.85
CA TYR A 45 -11.66 -25.35 9.99
C TYR A 45 -12.28 -26.74 10.06
N LEU A 46 -13.60 -26.85 9.88
CA LEU A 46 -14.28 -28.14 9.83
C LEU A 46 -13.76 -29.00 8.66
N GLY A 47 -13.57 -28.39 7.50
CA GLY A 47 -13.00 -29.07 6.34
C GLY A 47 -11.55 -29.51 6.57
N ALA A 48 -10.71 -28.66 7.16
CA ALA A 48 -9.31 -28.99 7.46
C ALA A 48 -9.20 -30.16 8.44
N VAL A 49 -10.00 -30.16 9.51
CA VAL A 49 -10.05 -31.28 10.47
C VAL A 49 -10.54 -32.56 9.81
N ALA A 50 -11.60 -32.50 9.00
CA ALA A 50 -12.14 -33.66 8.29
C ALA A 50 -11.13 -34.24 7.29
N VAL A 51 -10.40 -33.39 6.57
CA VAL A 51 -9.37 -33.83 5.64
C VAL A 51 -8.20 -34.50 6.35
N ILE A 52 -7.75 -33.96 7.47
CA ILE A 52 -6.64 -34.54 8.22
C ILE A 52 -7.03 -35.91 8.78
N ALA A 53 -8.28 -36.08 9.21
CA ALA A 53 -8.80 -37.37 9.69
C ALA A 53 -8.88 -38.44 8.59
N VAL A 54 -9.15 -38.05 7.34
CA VAL A 54 -9.37 -39.00 6.22
C VAL A 54 -8.18 -39.07 5.25
N ARG A 55 -7.13 -38.27 5.47
CA ARG A 55 -5.95 -38.14 4.59
C ARG A 55 -5.28 -39.48 4.27
N SER A 56 -5.22 -40.39 5.24
CA SER A 56 -4.61 -41.72 5.06
C SER A 56 -5.42 -42.66 4.17
N VAL A 57 -6.72 -42.41 4.03
CA VAL A 57 -7.66 -43.29 3.29
C VAL A 57 -8.01 -42.71 1.93
N LEU A 58 -8.20 -41.38 1.83
CA LEU A 58 -8.58 -40.69 0.60
C LEU A 58 -7.66 -39.48 0.36
N PRO A 59 -6.42 -39.69 -0.14
CA PRO A 59 -5.49 -38.61 -0.44
C PRO A 59 -6.05 -37.61 -1.48
N LEU A 60 -6.88 -38.06 -2.42
CA LEU A 60 -7.57 -37.23 -3.40
C LEU A 60 -8.54 -36.21 -2.76
N LEU A 61 -9.19 -36.58 -1.65
CA LEU A 61 -10.12 -35.68 -0.94
C LEU A 61 -9.38 -34.49 -0.32
N SER A 62 -8.14 -34.71 0.14
CA SER A 62 -7.30 -33.65 0.68
C SER A 62 -6.89 -32.60 -0.36
N GLN A 63 -6.62 -33.06 -1.59
CA GLN A 63 -6.30 -32.19 -2.73
C GLN A 63 -7.53 -31.42 -3.18
N LEU A 64 -8.70 -32.08 -3.23
CA LEU A 64 -9.96 -31.43 -3.58
C LEU A 64 -10.32 -30.34 -2.56
N HIS A 65 -10.17 -30.61 -1.27
CA HIS A 65 -10.40 -29.62 -0.21
C HIS A 65 -9.44 -28.44 -0.34
N PHE A 66 -8.16 -28.68 -0.62
CA PHE A 66 -7.21 -27.59 -0.85
C PHE A 66 -7.65 -26.70 -2.03
N VAL A 67 -8.02 -27.29 -3.17
CA VAL A 67 -8.51 -26.53 -4.34
C VAL A 67 -9.81 -25.79 -4.03
N VAL A 68 -10.73 -26.41 -3.31
CA VAL A 68 -12.02 -25.82 -2.99
C VAL A 68 -11.89 -24.70 -1.96
N CYS A 69 -11.18 -24.92 -0.85
CA CYS A 69 -11.08 -23.98 0.27
C CYS A 69 -9.98 -22.92 0.08
N ALA A 70 -8.85 -23.25 -0.55
CA ALA A 70 -7.76 -22.28 -0.76
C ALA A 70 -7.92 -21.44 -2.05
N LEU A 71 -8.62 -21.95 -3.07
CA LEU A 71 -8.79 -21.26 -4.36
C LEU A 71 -10.23 -20.86 -4.67
N LEU A 72 -11.18 -21.79 -4.68
CA LEU A 72 -12.55 -21.52 -5.16
C LEU A 72 -13.40 -20.72 -4.16
N LEU A 73 -13.47 -21.13 -2.89
CA LEU A 73 -14.25 -20.47 -1.85
C LEU A 73 -13.85 -18.99 -1.67
N PRO A 74 -12.55 -18.66 -1.58
CA PRO A 74 -12.12 -17.27 -1.48
C PRO A 74 -12.60 -16.47 -2.68
N LEU A 75 -12.39 -16.94 -3.91
CA LEU A 75 -12.81 -16.24 -5.12
C LEU A 75 -14.32 -15.93 -5.15
N VAL A 76 -15.16 -16.86 -4.69
CA VAL A 76 -16.63 -16.74 -4.70
C VAL A 76 -17.18 -15.87 -3.54
N LEU A 77 -16.61 -15.94 -2.33
CA LEU A 77 -17.14 -15.25 -1.13
C LEU A 77 -16.65 -13.80 -0.93
N LEU A 78 -15.89 -13.24 -1.89
CA LEU A 78 -15.19 -11.96 -1.72
C LEU A 78 -15.93 -10.72 -2.28
N ARG A 79 -15.77 -9.57 -1.59
CA ARG A 79 -16.02 -8.20 -2.11
C ARG A 79 -14.69 -7.52 -2.49
N GLY A 80 -14.69 -6.48 -3.34
CA GLY A 80 -13.47 -5.73 -3.72
C GLY A 80 -12.91 -6.04 -5.12
N SER A 81 -11.84 -5.32 -5.53
CA SER A 81 -11.27 -5.41 -6.89
C SER A 81 -10.65 -6.79 -7.17
N ARG A 82 -10.78 -7.28 -8.41
CA ARG A 82 -10.29 -8.61 -8.82
C ARG A 82 -8.77 -8.75 -8.62
N GLY A 83 -8.02 -7.68 -8.87
CA GLY A 83 -6.56 -7.64 -8.69
C GLY A 83 -6.13 -7.84 -7.24
N GLN A 84 -6.78 -7.15 -6.29
CA GLN A 84 -6.48 -7.30 -4.86
C GLN A 84 -6.70 -8.75 -4.37
N ARG A 85 -7.75 -9.42 -4.85
CA ARG A 85 -8.04 -10.82 -4.49
C ARG A 85 -6.94 -11.75 -4.97
N LEU A 86 -6.56 -11.64 -6.24
CA LEU A 86 -5.53 -12.48 -6.84
C LEU A 86 -4.19 -12.33 -6.10
N VAL A 87 -3.82 -11.10 -5.74
CA VAL A 87 -2.56 -10.83 -5.03
C VAL A 87 -2.57 -11.41 -3.63
N ALA A 88 -3.66 -11.23 -2.88
CA ALA A 88 -3.76 -11.78 -1.53
C ALA A 88 -3.75 -13.32 -1.55
N ILE A 89 -4.48 -13.94 -2.47
CA ILE A 89 -4.47 -15.40 -2.67
C ILE A 89 -3.06 -15.85 -3.04
N ALA A 90 -2.45 -15.24 -4.05
CA ALA A 90 -1.10 -15.59 -4.52
C ALA A 90 -0.05 -15.48 -3.41
N LEU A 91 -0.05 -14.40 -2.62
CA LEU A 91 0.90 -14.20 -1.52
C LEU A 91 0.72 -15.23 -0.40
N ASN A 92 -0.52 -15.56 -0.02
CA ASN A 92 -0.77 -16.58 1.01
C ASN A 92 -0.37 -17.97 0.52
N LEU A 93 -0.69 -18.32 -0.73
CA LEU A 93 -0.26 -19.58 -1.35
C LEU A 93 1.27 -19.63 -1.47
N GLY A 94 1.90 -18.54 -1.90
CA GLY A 94 3.36 -18.42 -1.96
C GLY A 94 4.00 -18.66 -0.59
N LEU A 95 3.46 -18.06 0.48
CA LEU A 95 3.95 -18.27 1.84
C LEU A 95 3.79 -19.73 2.30
N LEU A 96 2.66 -20.36 1.98
CA LEU A 96 2.43 -21.77 2.29
C LEU A 96 3.49 -22.65 1.61
N PHE A 97 3.69 -22.51 0.29
CA PHE A 97 4.64 -23.33 -0.45
C PHE A 97 6.09 -23.02 -0.12
N MET A 98 6.42 -21.77 0.21
CA MET A 98 7.76 -21.41 0.67
C MET A 98 8.16 -22.22 1.91
N GLY A 99 7.21 -22.51 2.80
CA GLY A 99 7.51 -23.25 4.02
C GLY A 99 7.60 -24.76 3.80
N GLU A 100 6.81 -25.31 2.88
CA GLU A 100 6.98 -26.69 2.41
C GLU A 100 8.34 -26.86 1.73
N PHE A 101 8.76 -25.90 0.90
CA PHE A 101 10.08 -25.92 0.29
C PHE A 101 11.21 -25.79 1.28
N LEU A 102 11.08 -24.91 2.28
CA LEU A 102 12.07 -24.81 3.34
C LEU A 102 12.21 -26.15 4.07
N THR A 103 11.09 -26.79 4.39
CA THR A 103 11.07 -28.11 5.03
C THR A 103 11.71 -29.17 4.13
N ALA A 104 11.35 -29.21 2.84
CA ALA A 104 11.94 -30.13 1.86
C ALA A 104 13.44 -29.90 1.66
N ALA A 105 13.90 -28.65 1.65
CA ALA A 105 15.31 -28.26 1.57
C ALA A 105 16.09 -28.72 2.80
N MET A 106 15.54 -28.52 4.00
CA MET A 106 16.16 -29.04 5.20
C MET A 106 16.23 -30.57 5.15
N VAL A 107 15.15 -31.26 4.79
CA VAL A 107 15.17 -32.73 4.65
C VAL A 107 16.21 -33.17 3.62
N LEU A 108 16.34 -32.50 2.47
CA LEU A 108 17.35 -32.84 1.47
C LEU A 108 18.78 -32.76 2.04
N ILE A 109 19.07 -31.72 2.83
CA ILE A 109 20.39 -31.50 3.44
C ILE A 109 20.68 -32.57 4.51
N PHE A 110 19.68 -32.96 5.30
CA PHE A 110 19.86 -33.86 6.45
C PHE A 110 19.62 -35.34 6.15
N ALA A 111 18.87 -35.69 5.10
CA ALA A 111 18.44 -37.07 4.85
C ALA A 111 19.53 -37.98 4.28
N GLY A 112 20.66 -37.44 3.80
CA GLY A 112 21.79 -38.26 3.34
C GLY A 112 21.43 -39.26 2.22
N GLY A 113 20.41 -38.96 1.41
CA GLY A 113 19.91 -39.84 0.35
C GLY A 113 18.73 -40.74 0.74
N MET A 114 18.28 -40.70 2.00
CA MET A 114 17.05 -41.39 2.40
C MET A 114 15.80 -40.77 1.74
N PRO A 115 14.78 -41.58 1.42
CA PRO A 115 13.50 -41.08 0.97
C PRO A 115 12.80 -40.30 2.10
N TYR A 116 12.04 -39.27 1.73
CA TYR A 116 11.40 -38.33 2.66
C TYR A 116 10.56 -39.01 3.74
N THR A 117 9.79 -40.04 3.37
CA THR A 117 8.89 -40.75 4.30
C THR A 117 9.67 -41.53 5.36
N SER A 118 10.79 -42.15 4.99
CA SER A 118 11.64 -42.88 5.93
C SER A 118 12.36 -41.92 6.88
N PHE A 119 12.88 -40.81 6.35
CA PHE A 119 13.50 -39.76 7.17
C PHE A 119 12.51 -39.17 8.20
N ALA A 120 11.26 -38.93 7.78
CA ALA A 120 10.23 -38.40 8.68
C ALA A 120 9.87 -39.37 9.82
N HIS A 121 9.91 -40.68 9.58
CA HIS A 121 9.66 -41.69 10.61
C HIS A 121 10.87 -41.90 11.54
N GLU A 122 12.09 -41.91 11.00
CA GLU A 122 13.30 -42.13 11.81
C GLU A 122 13.71 -40.91 12.63
N HIS A 123 13.43 -39.70 12.12
CA HIS A 123 13.84 -38.43 12.74
C HIS A 123 12.65 -37.54 13.10
N VAL A 124 11.66 -38.09 13.80
CA VAL A 124 10.43 -37.38 14.20
C VAL A 124 10.70 -36.06 14.93
N VAL A 125 11.70 -36.01 15.82
CA VAL A 125 12.06 -34.80 16.58
C VAL A 125 12.61 -33.70 15.66
N VAL A 126 13.49 -34.05 14.72
CA VAL A 126 14.04 -33.10 13.73
C VAL A 126 12.92 -32.59 12.83
N MET A 127 12.03 -33.47 12.40
CA MET A 127 10.88 -33.11 11.57
C MET A 127 9.91 -32.18 12.32
N LEU A 128 9.72 -32.40 13.61
CA LEU A 128 8.93 -31.52 14.46
C LEU A 128 9.54 -30.10 14.52
N VAL A 129 10.87 -29.99 14.63
CA VAL A 129 11.57 -28.69 14.59
C VAL A 129 11.37 -27.99 13.24
N PHE A 130 11.47 -28.69 12.12
CA PHE A 130 11.23 -28.08 10.81
C PHE A 130 9.77 -27.60 10.66
N ARG A 131 8.80 -28.38 11.13
CA ARG A 131 7.38 -28.00 11.14
C ARG A 131 7.09 -26.82 12.07
N THR A 132 7.75 -26.71 13.23
CA THR A 132 7.57 -25.55 14.11
C THR A 132 8.17 -24.28 13.50
N VAL A 133 9.32 -24.36 12.85
CA VAL A 133 9.89 -23.24 12.07
C VAL A 133 8.94 -22.82 10.96
N TYR A 134 8.37 -23.78 10.23
CA TYR A 134 7.34 -23.50 9.22
C TYR A 134 6.13 -22.78 9.82
N LEU A 135 5.60 -23.25 10.95
CA LEU A 135 4.49 -22.59 11.63
C LEU A 135 4.83 -21.14 12.02
N MET A 136 6.02 -20.90 12.56
CA MET A 136 6.48 -19.55 12.92
C MET A 136 6.56 -18.65 11.68
N MET A 137 7.08 -19.17 10.57
CA MET A 137 7.13 -18.46 9.29
C MET A 137 5.72 -18.12 8.78
N MET A 138 4.74 -19.03 8.92
CA MET A 138 3.35 -18.80 8.53
C MET A 138 2.68 -17.70 9.36
N VAL A 139 2.96 -17.65 10.67
CA VAL A 139 2.44 -16.60 11.55
C VAL A 139 3.07 -15.25 11.19
N ALA A 140 4.40 -15.17 11.16
CA ALA A 140 5.13 -13.93 10.88
C ALA A 140 4.89 -13.41 9.45
N GLY A 141 5.00 -14.30 8.46
CA GLY A 141 4.75 -13.98 7.06
C GLY A 141 3.30 -13.57 6.81
N GLY A 142 2.35 -14.22 7.49
CA GLY A 142 0.93 -13.85 7.43
C GLY A 142 0.67 -12.42 7.91
N LEU A 143 1.30 -12.01 9.01
CA LEU A 143 1.25 -10.62 9.48
C LEU A 143 1.88 -9.64 8.48
N GLY A 144 3.02 -10.01 7.90
CA GLY A 144 3.69 -9.25 6.85
C GLY A 144 2.81 -9.04 5.61
N ILE A 145 2.16 -10.11 5.12
CA ILE A 145 1.24 -10.05 3.98
C ILE A 145 0.03 -9.17 4.29
N ARG A 146 -0.54 -9.23 5.50
CA ARG A 146 -1.64 -8.35 5.91
C ARG A 146 -1.23 -6.88 5.84
N ALA A 147 -0.07 -6.54 6.40
CA ALA A 147 0.47 -5.19 6.34
C ALA A 147 0.76 -4.75 4.90
N PHE A 148 1.29 -5.67 4.08
CA PHE A 148 1.55 -5.45 2.66
C PHE A 148 0.25 -5.16 1.91
N VAL A 149 -0.73 -6.06 1.94
CA VAL A 149 -2.01 -5.86 1.26
C VAL A 149 -2.67 -4.56 1.71
N ALA A 150 -2.73 -4.27 3.01
CA ALA A 150 -3.31 -3.03 3.52
C ALA A 150 -2.61 -1.75 3.00
N ARG A 151 -1.28 -1.78 2.82
CA ARG A 151 -0.48 -0.64 2.33
C ARG A 151 -0.47 -0.51 0.80
N TRP A 152 -0.62 -1.62 0.09
CA TRP A 152 -0.36 -1.70 -1.36
C TRP A 152 -1.61 -1.79 -2.22
N THR A 153 -2.76 -2.17 -1.65
CA THR A 153 -4.02 -2.26 -2.41
C THR A 153 -4.93 -1.04 -2.20
N ARG A 154 -4.47 -0.01 -1.50
CA ARG A 154 -5.16 1.28 -1.38
C ARG A 154 -4.71 2.22 -2.50
N GLY A 155 -5.55 2.40 -3.53
CA GLY A 155 -5.35 3.39 -4.60
C GLY A 155 -5.97 2.97 -5.94
N GLU A 156 -6.59 3.93 -6.65
CA GLU A 156 -7.38 3.69 -7.88
C GLU A 156 -6.56 3.31 -9.12
N ARG A 157 -5.23 3.36 -9.09
CA ARG A 157 -4.36 3.18 -10.28
C ARG A 157 -3.52 1.91 -10.31
N ILE A 158 -3.85 0.93 -9.47
CA ILE A 158 -3.00 -0.23 -9.20
C ILE A 158 -3.50 -1.52 -9.89
N ASP A 159 -4.67 -1.47 -10.55
CA ASP A 159 -5.35 -2.66 -11.10
C ASP A 159 -4.65 -3.33 -12.31
N PHE A 160 -3.69 -2.66 -12.97
CA PHE A 160 -2.98 -3.25 -14.13
C PHE A 160 -1.68 -3.98 -13.76
N VAL A 161 -1.00 -3.55 -12.70
CA VAL A 161 0.31 -4.13 -12.30
C VAL A 161 0.16 -5.24 -11.27
N LEU A 162 -0.84 -5.14 -10.38
CA LEU A 162 -1.18 -6.18 -9.41
C LEU A 162 -1.48 -7.56 -10.02
N PRO A 163 -2.26 -7.69 -11.11
CA PRO A 163 -2.52 -9.01 -11.69
C PRO A 163 -1.28 -9.65 -12.31
N ARG A 164 -0.32 -8.87 -12.83
CA ARG A 164 0.96 -9.41 -13.34
C ARG A 164 1.84 -9.93 -12.22
N PHE A 165 1.90 -9.19 -11.11
CA PHE A 165 2.57 -9.65 -9.90
C PHE A 165 1.92 -10.93 -9.36
N ALA A 166 0.59 -10.95 -9.23
CA ALA A 166 -0.14 -12.14 -8.80
C ALA A 166 0.07 -13.34 -9.73
N LEU A 167 0.13 -13.10 -11.05
CA LEU A 167 0.40 -14.16 -12.03
C LEU A 167 1.80 -14.75 -11.85
N GLY A 168 2.83 -13.92 -11.62
CA GLY A 168 4.19 -14.39 -11.35
C GLY A 168 4.25 -15.27 -10.09
N VAL A 169 3.67 -14.80 -8.99
CA VAL A 169 3.61 -15.56 -7.74
C VAL A 169 2.78 -16.83 -7.90
N LEU A 170 1.65 -16.80 -8.63
CA LEU A 170 0.85 -17.99 -8.91
C LEU A 170 1.59 -18.99 -9.81
N LEU A 171 2.38 -18.51 -10.79
CA LEU A 171 3.20 -19.39 -11.63
C LEU A 171 4.27 -20.10 -10.79
N HIS A 172 4.92 -19.38 -9.87
CA HIS A 172 5.85 -19.96 -8.90
C HIS A 172 5.14 -20.99 -8.02
N VAL A 173 3.96 -20.68 -7.49
CA VAL A 173 3.13 -21.63 -6.72
C VAL A 173 2.77 -22.87 -7.53
N CYS A 174 2.38 -22.73 -8.81
CA CYS A 174 2.06 -23.87 -9.67
C CYS A 174 3.28 -24.76 -9.90
N LEU A 175 4.44 -24.15 -10.14
CA LEU A 175 5.71 -24.86 -10.27
C LEU A 175 6.06 -25.60 -8.96
N ALA A 176 5.83 -24.94 -7.82
CA ALA A 176 6.03 -25.50 -6.49
C ALA A 176 5.19 -26.74 -6.22
N ILE A 177 3.89 -26.64 -6.54
CA ILE A 177 2.94 -27.74 -6.42
C ILE A 177 3.36 -28.91 -7.31
N GLY A 178 3.68 -28.63 -8.57
CA GLY A 178 4.11 -29.67 -9.52
C GLY A 178 5.35 -30.40 -9.03
N PHE A 179 6.33 -29.66 -8.50
CA PHE A 179 7.54 -30.25 -7.95
C PHE A 179 7.30 -31.06 -6.67
N TYR A 180 6.52 -30.53 -5.72
CA TYR A 180 6.11 -31.28 -4.53
C TYR A 180 5.39 -32.58 -4.90
N TYR A 181 4.49 -32.53 -5.88
CA TYR A 181 3.76 -33.69 -6.36
C TYR A 181 4.69 -34.77 -6.94
N ILE A 182 5.68 -34.35 -7.72
CA ILE A 182 6.72 -35.25 -8.27
C ILE A 182 7.51 -35.91 -7.14
N LEU A 183 8.01 -35.13 -6.17
CA LEU A 183 8.77 -35.66 -5.04
C LEU A 183 7.98 -36.69 -4.21
N THR A 184 6.72 -36.36 -3.92
CA THR A 184 5.92 -37.11 -2.96
C THR A 184 5.25 -38.33 -3.58
N LEU A 185 4.75 -38.25 -4.83
CA LEU A 185 4.10 -39.40 -5.48
C LEU A 185 5.08 -40.43 -6.03
N LEU A 186 6.22 -39.99 -6.57
CA LEU A 186 7.18 -40.91 -7.16
C LEU A 186 8.18 -41.48 -6.13
N ALA A 187 8.02 -41.13 -4.84
CA ALA A 187 8.90 -41.56 -3.74
C ALA A 187 10.40 -41.40 -4.09
N ILE A 188 10.71 -40.34 -4.83
CA ILE A 188 12.04 -40.14 -5.40
C ILE A 188 13.01 -39.87 -4.26
N PRO A 189 14.17 -40.55 -4.22
CA PRO A 189 15.18 -40.28 -3.21
C PRO A 189 15.62 -38.82 -3.28
N ALA A 190 15.90 -38.23 -2.13
CA ALA A 190 16.25 -36.81 -2.07
C ALA A 190 17.46 -36.47 -2.95
N SER A 191 18.38 -37.42 -3.15
CA SER A 191 19.58 -37.28 -3.99
C SER A 191 19.34 -37.27 -5.51
N ASP A 192 18.11 -37.50 -5.97
CA ASP A 192 17.82 -37.53 -7.42
C ASP A 192 18.07 -36.15 -8.06
N PRO A 193 18.70 -36.09 -9.25
CA PRO A 193 18.93 -34.84 -9.96
C PRO A 193 17.66 -34.02 -10.21
N LEU A 194 16.49 -34.65 -10.38
CA LEU A 194 15.20 -33.94 -10.50
C LEU A 194 14.89 -33.13 -9.24
N CYS A 195 15.16 -33.69 -8.06
CA CYS A 195 14.98 -33.02 -6.77
C CYS A 195 15.86 -31.77 -6.66
N VAL A 196 17.12 -31.88 -7.09
CA VAL A 196 18.07 -30.77 -7.07
C VAL A 196 17.65 -29.68 -8.06
N VAL A 197 17.24 -30.05 -9.27
CA VAL A 197 16.80 -29.10 -10.32
C VAL A 197 15.58 -28.29 -9.87
N GLY A 198 14.56 -28.93 -9.30
CA GLY A 198 13.38 -28.19 -8.84
C GLY A 198 13.67 -27.29 -7.64
N MET A 199 14.60 -27.67 -6.76
CA MET A 199 15.04 -26.80 -5.68
C MET A 199 15.76 -25.56 -6.20
N LEU A 200 16.69 -25.73 -7.16
CA LEU A 200 17.36 -24.61 -7.82
C LEU A 200 16.35 -23.68 -8.49
N LEU A 201 15.38 -24.24 -9.23
CA LEU A 201 14.36 -23.45 -9.92
C LEU A 201 13.48 -22.64 -8.94
N SER A 202 13.21 -23.19 -7.77
CA SER A 202 12.47 -22.51 -6.69
C SER A 202 13.31 -21.39 -6.06
N VAL A 203 14.61 -21.61 -5.87
CA VAL A 203 15.56 -20.56 -5.43
C VAL A 203 15.64 -19.43 -6.45
N PHE A 204 15.62 -19.74 -7.75
CA PHE A 204 15.60 -18.74 -8.83
C PHE A 204 14.28 -17.95 -8.92
N ALA A 205 13.18 -18.51 -8.43
CA ALA A 205 11.91 -17.80 -8.40
C ALA A 205 11.87 -16.67 -7.35
N VAL A 206 12.62 -16.79 -6.26
CA VAL A 206 12.73 -15.75 -5.21
C VAL A 206 13.22 -14.39 -5.75
N PRO A 207 14.35 -14.28 -6.47
CA PRO A 207 14.79 -13.01 -7.04
C PRO A 207 13.86 -12.51 -8.14
N LEU A 208 13.15 -13.38 -8.87
CA LEU A 208 12.13 -12.98 -9.83
C LEU A 208 10.94 -12.31 -9.13
N ASP A 209 10.46 -12.90 -8.04
CA ASP A 209 9.40 -12.31 -7.22
C ASP A 209 9.83 -10.96 -6.61
N ALA A 210 11.09 -10.84 -6.18
CA ALA A 210 11.66 -9.58 -5.71
C ALA A 210 11.76 -8.53 -6.82
N GLY A 211 12.14 -8.92 -8.04
CA GLY A 211 12.17 -8.06 -9.22
C GLY A 211 10.77 -7.56 -9.60
N LEU A 212 9.76 -8.45 -9.55
CA LEU A 212 8.37 -8.09 -9.74
C LEU A 212 7.90 -7.10 -8.68
N LEU A 213 8.26 -7.31 -7.41
CA LEU A 213 7.94 -6.38 -6.32
C LEU A 213 8.59 -5.00 -6.53
N TRP A 214 9.85 -4.97 -6.97
CA TRP A 214 10.53 -3.72 -7.32
C TRP A 214 9.80 -3.00 -8.45
N SER A 215 9.40 -3.72 -9.51
CA SER A 215 8.69 -3.14 -10.65
C SER A 215 7.36 -2.51 -10.23
N LEU A 216 6.65 -3.14 -9.28
CA LEU A 216 5.42 -2.64 -8.70
C LEU A 216 5.66 -1.33 -7.93
N GLU A 217 6.72 -1.29 -7.11
CA GLU A 217 7.09 -0.08 -6.37
C GLU A 217 7.46 1.08 -7.31
N ARG A 218 8.20 0.78 -8.37
CA ARG A 218 8.55 1.79 -9.39
C ARG A 218 7.31 2.33 -10.10
N ALA A 219 6.38 1.45 -10.48
CA ALA A 219 5.12 1.85 -11.10
C ALA A 219 4.26 2.72 -10.17
N ARG A 220 4.22 2.37 -8.87
CA ARG A 220 3.52 3.17 -7.85
C ARG A 220 4.12 4.57 -7.70
N ARG A 221 5.45 4.67 -7.61
CA ARG A 221 6.14 5.96 -7.51
C ARG A 221 5.89 6.83 -8.75
N ALA A 222 5.93 6.24 -9.94
CA ALA A 222 5.62 6.93 -11.19
C ALA A 222 4.16 7.45 -11.19
N ALA A 223 3.19 6.61 -10.84
CA ALA A 223 1.79 7.02 -10.77
C ALA A 223 1.54 8.15 -9.74
N ALA A 224 2.23 8.12 -8.60
CA ALA A 224 2.16 9.18 -7.60
C ALA A 224 2.81 10.49 -8.09
N ALA A 225 3.90 10.40 -8.84
CA ALA A 225 4.54 11.56 -9.46
C ALA A 225 3.64 12.19 -10.53
N ASP A 226 3.02 11.38 -11.39
CA ASP A 226 2.08 11.86 -12.42
C ASP A 226 0.86 12.56 -11.80
N ALA A 227 0.32 12.02 -10.71
CA ALA A 227 -0.79 12.66 -10.00
C ALA A 227 -0.40 14.04 -9.44
N ARG A 228 0.81 14.16 -8.85
CA ARG A 228 1.33 15.45 -8.38
C ARG A 228 1.60 16.42 -9.52
N ALA A 229 2.12 15.94 -10.64
CA ALA A 229 2.39 16.74 -11.83
C ALA A 229 1.09 17.31 -12.43
N ARG A 230 0.00 16.54 -12.46
CA ARG A 230 -1.31 17.01 -12.93
C ARG A 230 -1.86 18.13 -12.04
N VAL A 231 -1.85 17.96 -10.72
CA VAL A 231 -2.31 18.99 -9.78
C VAL A 231 -1.44 20.26 -9.89
N ALA A 232 -0.12 20.10 -10.08
CA ALA A 232 0.76 21.22 -10.32
C ALA A 232 0.44 21.92 -11.67
N GLY A 233 0.12 21.16 -12.72
CA GLY A 233 -0.30 21.68 -14.02
C GLY A 233 -1.59 22.51 -13.92
N GLU A 234 -2.63 21.99 -13.25
CA GLU A 234 -3.89 22.71 -13.03
C GLU A 234 -3.67 24.03 -12.27
N ARG A 235 -2.80 24.03 -11.25
CA ARG A 235 -2.44 25.25 -10.52
C ARG A 235 -1.67 26.25 -11.38
N LEU A 236 -0.76 25.78 -12.22
CA LEU A 236 0.00 26.63 -13.13
C LEU A 236 -0.91 27.29 -14.16
N GLU A 237 -1.84 26.53 -14.76
CA GLU A 237 -2.83 27.05 -15.69
C GLU A 237 -3.72 28.12 -15.04
N ALA A 238 -4.18 27.88 -13.80
CA ALA A 238 -4.94 28.88 -13.04
C ALA A 238 -4.12 30.17 -12.78
N CYS A 239 -2.83 30.04 -12.47
CA CYS A 239 -1.93 31.18 -12.27
C CYS A 239 -1.69 31.97 -13.57
N LEU A 240 -1.45 31.28 -14.68
CA LEU A 240 -1.27 31.89 -15.99
C LEU A 240 -2.54 32.62 -16.45
N ALA A 241 -3.73 32.06 -16.18
CA ALA A 241 -4.99 32.72 -16.45
C ALA A 241 -5.14 34.03 -15.65
N ARG A 242 -4.76 34.03 -14.36
CA ARG A 242 -4.74 35.25 -13.52
C ARG A 242 -3.75 36.27 -14.06
N TYR A 243 -2.51 35.87 -14.36
CA TYR A 243 -1.50 36.77 -14.91
C TYR A 243 -1.94 37.37 -16.25
N GLY A 244 -2.56 36.58 -17.12
CA GLY A 244 -3.12 37.05 -18.39
C GLY A 244 -4.23 38.11 -18.20
N ARG A 245 -5.07 37.98 -17.17
CA ARG A 245 -6.04 39.03 -16.81
C ARG A 245 -5.35 40.31 -16.35
N VAL A 246 -4.36 40.20 -15.47
CA VAL A 246 -3.59 41.36 -14.97
C VAL A 246 -2.84 42.05 -16.13
N SER A 247 -2.18 41.30 -17.01
CA SER A 247 -1.47 41.84 -18.16
C SER A 247 -2.40 42.58 -19.12
N ARG A 248 -3.62 42.06 -19.38
CA ARG A 248 -4.60 42.78 -20.19
C ARG A 248 -5.07 44.06 -19.52
N ALA A 249 -5.27 44.05 -18.20
CA ALA A 249 -5.62 45.25 -17.44
C ALA A 249 -4.49 46.30 -17.48
N THR A 250 -3.23 45.89 -17.35
CA THR A 250 -2.08 46.82 -17.41
C THR A 250 -1.89 47.42 -18.80
N VAL A 251 -2.04 46.64 -19.87
CA VAL A 251 -2.03 47.17 -21.25
C VAL A 251 -3.16 48.17 -21.47
N ARG A 252 -4.37 47.86 -21.01
CA ARG A 252 -5.54 48.73 -21.17
C ARG A 252 -5.40 50.03 -20.37
N THR A 253 -4.89 49.97 -19.14
CA THR A 253 -4.60 51.17 -18.35
C THR A 253 -3.50 52.04 -18.96
N ALA A 254 -2.50 51.44 -19.62
CA ALA A 254 -1.49 52.18 -20.37
C ALA A 254 -2.09 52.91 -21.57
N GLN A 255 -3.01 52.28 -22.31
CA GLN A 255 -3.76 52.90 -23.41
C GLN A 255 -4.60 54.08 -22.89
N LEU A 256 -5.40 53.87 -21.84
CA LEU A 256 -6.20 54.94 -21.23
C LEU A 256 -5.35 56.14 -20.78
N ARG A 257 -4.16 55.89 -20.21
CA ARG A 257 -3.23 56.96 -19.84
C ARG A 257 -2.66 57.71 -21.05
N HIS A 258 -2.41 57.02 -22.15
CA HIS A 258 -1.93 57.63 -23.38
C HIS A 258 -2.99 58.54 -23.98
N ASP A 259 -4.22 58.05 -24.11
CA ASP A 259 -5.36 58.79 -24.67
C ASP A 259 -5.67 60.03 -23.80
N ALA A 260 -5.68 59.87 -22.47
CA ALA A 260 -5.87 60.99 -21.55
C ALA A 260 -4.80 62.08 -21.71
N ARG A 261 -3.53 61.71 -21.92
CA ARG A 261 -2.45 62.68 -22.19
C ARG A 261 -2.66 63.39 -23.54
N ALA A 262 -3.07 62.66 -24.58
CA ALA A 262 -3.33 63.25 -25.89
C ALA A 262 -4.48 64.28 -25.82
N HIS A 263 -5.57 63.96 -25.13
CA HIS A 263 -6.69 64.90 -24.95
C HIS A 263 -6.29 66.14 -24.14
N LEU A 264 -5.50 65.99 -23.08
CA LEU A 264 -4.97 67.13 -22.32
C LEU A 264 -4.07 68.04 -23.18
N GLN A 265 -3.23 67.46 -24.04
CA GLN A 265 -2.41 68.22 -24.98
C GLN A 265 -3.26 68.97 -26.02
N ALA A 266 -4.31 68.33 -26.55
CA ALA A 266 -5.24 68.98 -27.48
C ALA A 266 -5.97 70.17 -26.84
N VAL A 267 -6.46 70.00 -25.61
CA VAL A 267 -7.08 71.11 -24.84
C VAL A 267 -6.07 72.23 -24.60
N ALA A 268 -4.85 71.89 -24.16
CA ALA A 268 -3.81 72.89 -23.91
C ALA A 268 -3.42 73.68 -25.18
N ALA A 269 -3.35 73.00 -26.33
CA ALA A 269 -3.08 73.65 -27.62
C ALA A 269 -4.19 74.64 -28.02
N LEU A 270 -5.47 74.23 -27.90
CA LEU A 270 -6.61 75.10 -28.19
C LEU A 270 -6.67 76.33 -27.27
N VAL A 271 -6.30 76.17 -26.00
CA VAL A 271 -6.18 77.29 -25.05
C VAL A 271 -5.03 78.23 -25.45
N ALA A 272 -3.88 77.68 -25.88
CA ALA A 272 -2.73 78.47 -26.32
C ALA A 272 -2.98 79.25 -27.63
N GLU A 273 -3.83 78.73 -28.52
CA GLU A 273 -4.29 79.43 -29.73
C GLU A 273 -5.27 80.58 -29.45
N GLY A 274 -5.69 80.77 -28.18
CA GLY A 274 -6.55 81.88 -27.77
C GLY A 274 -8.04 81.63 -28.03
N ASP A 275 -8.46 80.37 -28.21
CA ASP A 275 -9.85 79.99 -28.49
C ASP A 275 -10.47 79.18 -27.32
N PRO A 276 -10.74 79.84 -26.17
CA PRO A 276 -11.17 79.17 -24.94
C PRO A 276 -12.57 78.57 -25.06
N GLU A 277 -13.42 79.08 -25.93
CA GLU A 277 -14.76 78.54 -26.17
C GLU A 277 -14.68 77.17 -26.85
N ARG A 278 -13.80 77.00 -27.84
CA ARG A 278 -13.55 75.71 -28.49
C ARG A 278 -12.89 74.70 -27.56
N ALA A 279 -11.92 75.13 -26.74
CA ALA A 279 -11.31 74.27 -25.73
C ALA A 279 -12.35 73.79 -24.70
N GLY A 280 -13.26 74.67 -24.26
CA GLY A 280 -14.36 74.34 -23.36
C GLY A 280 -15.45 73.47 -24.01
N GLY A 281 -15.67 73.61 -25.32
CA GLY A 281 -16.53 72.72 -26.10
C GLY A 281 -15.96 71.30 -26.16
N TYR A 282 -14.69 71.18 -26.57
CA TYR A 282 -13.98 69.90 -26.68
C TYR A 282 -13.88 69.17 -25.32
N ALA A 283 -13.60 69.90 -24.23
CA ALA A 283 -13.57 69.32 -22.88
C ALA A 283 -14.94 68.80 -22.42
N ARG A 284 -16.04 69.47 -22.79
CA ARG A 284 -17.40 69.04 -22.46
C ARG A 284 -17.82 67.82 -23.27
N GLU A 285 -17.46 67.78 -24.56
CA GLU A 285 -17.69 66.62 -25.43
C GLU A 285 -16.94 65.38 -24.92
N MET A 286 -15.67 65.55 -24.52
CA MET A 286 -14.88 64.47 -23.92
C MET A 286 -15.47 63.99 -22.58
N ALA A 287 -15.91 64.92 -21.72
CA ALA A 287 -16.56 64.57 -20.46
C ALA A 287 -17.91 63.87 -20.67
N ALA A 288 -18.62 64.14 -21.77
CA ALA A 288 -19.83 63.44 -22.14
C ALA A 288 -19.54 62.02 -22.66
N LEU A 289 -18.51 61.84 -23.49
CA LEU A 289 -18.06 60.53 -23.97
C LEU A 289 -17.59 59.63 -22.82
N LEU A 290 -16.80 60.16 -21.89
CA LEU A 290 -16.32 59.43 -20.70
C LEU A 290 -17.45 59.04 -19.73
N ARG A 291 -18.56 59.80 -19.71
CA ARG A 291 -19.75 59.46 -18.90
C ARG A 291 -20.67 58.47 -19.62
N ALA A 292 -20.75 58.53 -20.95
CA ALA A 292 -21.56 57.63 -21.76
C ALA A 292 -20.96 56.23 -21.86
N ASP A 293 -19.62 56.11 -21.82
CA ASP A 293 -18.91 54.83 -21.85
C ASP A 293 -19.03 54.01 -20.56
N ASP A 294 -19.77 54.50 -19.55
CA ASP A 294 -20.06 53.87 -18.26
C ASP A 294 -18.88 53.03 -17.71
N TYR A 295 -18.03 53.69 -16.93
CA TYR A 295 -16.91 53.05 -16.23
C TYR A 295 -17.34 51.85 -15.33
N GLY A 296 -18.64 51.64 -15.10
CA GLY A 296 -19.23 50.46 -14.47
C GLY A 296 -19.29 49.20 -15.35
N ALA A 297 -19.26 49.31 -16.69
CA ALA A 297 -19.31 48.17 -17.61
C ALA A 297 -17.96 47.41 -17.76
N TYR A 298 -16.89 47.91 -17.13
CA TYR A 298 -15.52 47.42 -17.34
C TYR A 298 -15.07 46.30 -16.40
N GLY A 299 -15.96 45.74 -15.57
CA GLY A 299 -15.70 44.54 -14.78
C GLY A 299 -14.52 44.66 -13.81
N LEU A 300 -14.15 45.88 -13.40
CA LEU A 300 -13.12 46.12 -12.39
C LEU A 300 -13.64 45.91 -10.96
N TRP A 301 -14.96 45.81 -10.83
CA TRP A 301 -15.70 45.52 -9.60
C TRP A 301 -16.71 44.42 -9.89
N ASP A 302 -16.23 43.22 -10.25
CA ASP A 302 -17.10 42.05 -10.11
C ASP A 302 -17.20 41.78 -8.60
N GLU A 303 -18.25 42.30 -7.97
CA GLU A 303 -18.52 42.13 -6.53
C GLU A 303 -18.66 40.64 -6.12
N GLY A 304 -18.64 39.70 -7.08
CA GLY A 304 -18.64 38.26 -6.85
C GLY A 304 -17.26 37.57 -6.84
N GLY A 305 -16.15 38.29 -7.05
CA GLY A 305 -14.83 37.66 -7.32
C GLY A 305 -13.89 37.42 -6.13
N ASP A 306 -13.99 38.24 -5.07
CA ASP A 306 -12.91 38.36 -4.07
C ASP A 306 -13.33 38.04 -2.62
N ALA A 307 -14.51 37.44 -2.40
CA ALA A 307 -14.98 37.09 -1.04
C ALA A 307 -14.40 35.78 -0.46
N GLU A 308 -13.61 34.98 -1.19
CA GLU A 308 -12.97 33.77 -0.66
C GLU A 308 -11.43 33.79 -0.72
N GLY A 309 -10.84 34.98 -0.87
CA GLY A 309 -9.43 35.13 -1.23
C GLY A 309 -8.47 35.63 -0.16
N GLU A 310 -8.90 35.90 1.07
CA GLU A 310 -8.00 36.37 2.14
C GLU A 310 -8.31 35.70 3.48
N LEU A 311 -7.58 34.63 3.78
CA LEU A 311 -7.13 34.38 5.15
C LEU A 311 -5.59 34.33 5.15
N PRO A 312 -4.93 35.14 5.99
CA PRO A 312 -3.49 35.31 5.96
C PRO A 312 -2.77 34.10 6.57
N HIS A 313 -1.69 33.70 5.90
CA HIS A 313 -0.62 32.92 6.51
C HIS A 313 0.17 33.84 7.47
N GLU A 314 0.20 33.56 8.77
CA GLU A 314 1.47 33.30 9.49
C GLU A 314 1.31 33.04 11.01
N SER A 315 2.03 32.01 11.45
CA SER A 315 2.64 31.81 12.77
C SER A 315 1.76 31.58 14.01
N ALA A 316 1.61 30.30 14.37
CA ALA A 316 1.74 29.87 15.76
C ALA A 316 2.60 28.61 15.79
N VAL A 317 3.91 28.79 16.03
CA VAL A 317 4.79 27.72 16.48
C VAL A 317 4.83 27.77 18.00
N ALA A 318 4.71 26.58 18.61
CA ALA A 318 4.88 26.22 20.02
C ALA A 318 3.65 26.34 20.93
N GLY A 319 3.16 25.18 21.40
CA GLY A 319 2.31 25.09 22.59
C GLY A 319 1.36 23.89 22.64
N GLU A 320 1.81 22.81 23.27
CA GLU A 320 0.98 21.88 24.08
C GLU A 320 0.01 20.90 23.42
N GLU A 321 0.53 19.70 23.26
CA GLU A 321 0.01 18.46 23.88
C GLU A 321 -0.96 18.66 25.07
N LYS A 322 -2.21 18.19 24.92
CA LYS A 322 -3.01 17.44 25.93
C LYS A 322 -4.32 17.00 25.29
N SER A 323 -4.46 15.72 24.94
CA SER A 323 -4.91 14.65 25.85
C SER A 323 -6.27 14.95 26.48
N LYS A 324 -7.28 14.29 25.90
CA LYS A 324 -8.64 14.19 26.42
C LYS A 324 -8.68 12.96 27.33
N VAL A 325 -8.57 13.17 28.63
CA VAL A 325 -9.07 12.22 29.63
C VAL A 325 -10.12 12.94 30.47
N THR A 326 -11.33 12.43 30.36
CA THR A 326 -12.42 12.71 31.29
C THR A 326 -12.30 11.73 32.46
N ALA A 327 -12.49 12.28 33.68
CA ALA A 327 -12.99 11.66 34.91
C ALA A 327 -12.02 11.46 36.10
N LEU A 328 -12.24 12.33 37.10
CA LEU A 328 -12.37 12.09 38.55
C LEU A 328 -11.41 11.11 39.28
N SER A 329 -10.58 11.64 40.21
CA SER A 329 -10.77 11.59 41.68
C SER A 329 -9.46 11.95 42.44
N PRO A 330 -9.48 12.61 43.63
CA PRO A 330 -8.29 13.15 44.28
C PRO A 330 -7.73 12.27 45.42
N GLY A 331 -6.41 12.36 45.69
CA GLY A 331 -5.82 11.75 46.89
C GLY A 331 -4.30 11.90 47.08
N THR A 332 -3.92 12.91 47.87
CA THR A 332 -2.88 12.92 48.92
C THR A 332 -1.36 12.76 48.64
N HIS A 333 -0.64 13.84 49.01
CA HIS A 333 0.55 13.94 49.89
C HIS A 333 1.99 13.57 49.44
N LYS A 334 2.88 14.60 49.55
CA LYS A 334 4.25 14.68 50.18
C LYS A 334 5.33 13.65 49.74
N ALA A 335 6.62 13.94 49.55
CA ALA A 335 7.50 15.03 50.01
C ALA A 335 8.84 15.06 49.22
N ASP A 336 9.44 16.25 49.12
CA ASP A 336 10.87 16.64 49.29
C ASP A 336 11.96 15.57 49.05
N GLY A 337 12.85 15.71 48.05
CA GLY A 337 14.09 16.51 48.09
C GLY A 337 15.33 15.62 47.72
N PRO A 338 16.56 16.13 47.66
CA PRO A 338 17.18 16.81 46.50
C PRO A 338 18.37 16.07 45.85
N SER A 339 18.77 16.51 44.64
CA SER A 339 20.11 16.27 44.04
C SER A 339 21.23 16.92 44.85
N PRO A 340 22.48 16.42 44.71
CA PRO A 340 23.52 17.14 43.95
C PRO A 340 24.31 16.19 43.01
N GLU A 341 24.54 16.54 41.75
CA GLU A 341 25.73 17.24 41.19
C GLU A 341 26.98 16.35 40.93
N PRO A 342 27.86 16.74 39.99
CA PRO A 342 28.59 15.83 39.12
C PRO A 342 30.11 15.83 39.35
N GLN A 343 30.77 14.78 38.88
CA GLN A 343 32.21 14.75 38.57
C GLN A 343 32.34 13.94 37.27
N GLY A 344 33.02 14.35 36.21
CA GLY A 344 34.18 15.22 36.13
C GLY A 344 35.34 14.39 35.59
N GLY A 345 35.87 14.79 34.44
CA GLY A 345 37.29 14.59 34.13
C GLY A 345 37.66 13.56 33.07
N GLY A 346 38.37 14.05 32.04
CA GLY A 346 39.57 13.38 31.52
C GLY A 346 39.50 12.89 30.08
N GLY A 347 39.91 13.72 29.12
CA GLY A 347 40.54 13.24 27.87
C GLY A 347 42.00 12.85 28.13
N PRO A 348 42.92 12.98 27.16
CA PRO A 348 42.84 12.71 25.73
C PRO A 348 43.93 11.70 25.29
N CYS A 349 43.78 11.10 24.10
CA CYS A 349 44.84 10.68 23.18
C CYS A 349 44.20 10.42 21.81
#